data_AF-A0AAW0BZV7-F1
#
_entry.id   AF-A0AAW0BZV7-F1
#
_cell.length_a   1.000
_cell.length_b   1.000
_cell.length_c   1.000
_cell.angle_alpha   90.00
_cell.angle_beta   90.00
_cell.angle_gamma   90.00
#
_symmetry.space_group_name_H-M   'P 1'
#
loop_
_entity.id
_entity.type
_entity.pdbx_description
1 polymer ?
#
loop_
_entity_poly.entity_id
_entity_poly.type
_entity_poly.pdbx_seq_one_letter_code
_entity_poly.pdbx_strand_id
1 'polypeptide(L)'
;MPRQRLYTTRAEKQAANRQKWSKYYHKNKDKINAGRRKMVTQANPDLITSERYDVLPKDVERKSKDTKSHKGEGTRLSKQSPEFWILQLSNIRGKLENIAGKASDNRQRALAAYQFAISVSTDEDAVAHLDQLHSKLEKVQSSIYDCMKGVLENVGNGELFSMYEDFKGDLVVLLSWIADLTLQAMDGSIISLTNSFSQGALKFLK
;
A
#
# COMPACT_ATOMS: atom_id res chain seq x y z
N MET A 1 0.20 50.88 16.35
CA MET A 1 -0.71 50.17 15.40
C MET A 1 -0.38 48.69 15.43
N PRO A 2 -1.27 47.80 15.92
CA PRO A 2 -1.02 46.36 15.90
C PRO A 2 -1.00 45.83 14.46
N ARG A 3 -0.01 44.99 14.11
CA ARG A 3 0.04 44.34 12.79
C ARG A 3 -1.10 43.32 12.69
N GLN A 4 -1.91 43.43 11.64
CA GLN A 4 -2.96 42.44 11.37
C GLN A 4 -2.35 41.05 11.15
N ARG A 5 -3.01 40.04 11.72
CA ARG A 5 -2.59 38.64 11.54
C ARG A 5 -2.87 38.23 10.10
N LEU A 6 -1.86 37.67 9.44
CA LEU A 6 -1.93 37.23 8.04
C LEU A 6 -2.87 36.03 7.82
N TYR A 7 -3.14 35.26 8.88
CA TYR A 7 -4.04 34.11 8.86
C TYR A 7 -4.93 34.17 10.10
N THR A 8 -6.21 33.92 9.90
CA THR A 8 -7.24 33.96 10.95
C THR A 8 -7.38 32.61 11.65
N THR A 9 -7.18 31.51 10.91
CA THR A 9 -7.33 30.15 11.43
C THR A 9 -6.06 29.31 11.24
N ARG A 10 -5.95 28.22 12.03
CA ARG A 10 -4.85 27.25 11.91
C ARG A 10 -4.88 26.52 10.56
N ALA A 11 -6.07 26.20 10.06
CA ALA A 11 -6.26 25.52 8.77
C ALA A 11 -5.78 26.39 7.60
N GLU A 12 -6.12 27.68 7.62
CA GLU A 12 -5.68 28.65 6.62
C GLU A 12 -4.15 28.78 6.57
N LYS A 13 -3.50 28.87 7.75
CA LYS A 13 -2.04 28.87 7.86
C LYS A 13 -1.40 27.60 7.30
N GLN A 14 -2.01 26.43 7.52
CA GLN A 14 -1.52 25.16 6.98
C GLN A 14 -1.67 25.09 5.47
N ALA A 15 -2.80 25.52 4.91
CA ALA A 15 -3.04 25.57 3.48
C ALA A 15 -2.04 26.51 2.77
N ALA A 16 -1.82 27.70 3.33
CA ALA A 16 -0.85 28.66 2.80
C ALA A 16 0.60 28.10 2.84
N ASN A 17 0.96 27.40 3.92
CA ASN A 17 2.27 26.74 4.02
C ASN A 17 2.42 25.61 2.98
N ARG A 18 1.40 24.77 2.77
CA ARG A 18 1.43 23.71 1.75
C ARG A 18 1.64 24.30 0.34
N GLN A 19 0.92 25.37 0.01
CA GLN A 19 1.09 26.06 -1.27
C GLN A 19 2.48 26.67 -1.42
N LYS A 20 3.00 27.31 -0.36
CA LYS A 20 4.36 27.87 -0.36
C LYS A 20 5.41 26.79 -0.60
N TRP A 21 5.28 25.64 0.06
CA TRP A 21 6.22 24.51 -0.08
C TRP A 21 6.14 23.86 -1.45
N SER A 22 4.94 23.71 -2.01
CA SER A 22 4.75 23.24 -3.38
C SER A 22 5.44 24.16 -4.40
N LYS A 23 5.19 25.48 -4.33
CA LYS A 23 5.86 26.46 -5.20
C LYS A 23 7.38 26.44 -5.05
N TYR A 24 7.87 26.33 -3.81
CA TYR A 24 9.30 26.22 -3.53
C TYR A 24 9.91 24.95 -4.14
N TYR A 25 9.25 23.80 -3.98
CA TYR A 25 9.69 22.53 -4.55
C TYR A 25 9.80 22.62 -6.07
N HIS A 26 8.75 23.08 -6.75
CA HIS A 26 8.78 23.20 -8.22
C HIS A 26 9.85 24.18 -8.72
N LYS A 27 10.08 25.28 -7.99
CA LYS A 27 11.14 26.25 -8.34
C LYS A 27 12.56 25.69 -8.14
N ASN A 28 12.75 24.74 -7.23
CA ASN A 28 14.07 24.23 -6.85
C ASN A 28 14.28 22.73 -7.17
N LYS A 29 13.33 22.09 -7.87
CA LYS A 29 13.34 20.63 -8.09
C LYS A 29 14.65 20.15 -8.70
N ASP A 30 15.20 20.89 -9.65
CA ASP A 30 16.42 20.49 -10.36
C ASP A 30 17.65 20.60 -9.46
N LYS A 31 17.72 21.62 -8.59
CA LYS A 31 18.79 21.77 -7.60
C LYS A 31 18.70 20.70 -6.51
N ILE A 32 17.49 20.41 -6.03
CA ILE A 32 17.23 19.35 -5.04
C ILE A 32 17.64 17.99 -5.62
N ASN A 33 17.26 17.71 -6.86
CA ASN A 33 17.60 16.47 -7.56
C ASN A 33 19.10 16.37 -7.89
N ALA A 34 19.75 17.48 -8.27
CA ALA A 34 21.19 17.51 -8.50
C ALA A 34 21.99 17.21 -7.22
N GLY A 35 21.57 17.74 -6.07
CA GLY A 35 22.17 17.40 -4.77
C GLY A 35 22.04 15.92 -4.43
N ARG A 36 20.87 15.32 -4.71
CA ARG A 36 20.63 13.89 -4.52
C ARG A 36 21.52 13.03 -5.43
N ARG A 37 21.65 13.40 -6.72
CA ARG A 37 22.53 12.70 -7.67
C ARG A 37 23.98 12.70 -7.20
N LYS A 38 24.49 13.84 -6.71
CA LYS A 38 25.85 13.95 -6.16
C LYS A 38 26.09 13.05 -4.95
N MET A 39 25.11 12.94 -4.05
CA MET A 39 25.21 12.02 -2.90
C MET A 39 25.27 10.55 -3.33
N VAL A 40 24.52 10.17 -4.37
CA VAL A 40 24.57 8.80 -4.91
C VAL A 40 25.92 8.50 -5.55
N THR A 41 26.47 9.43 -6.35
CA THR A 41 27.80 9.27 -6.97
C THR A 41 28.93 9.22 -5.93
N GLN A 42 28.81 9.94 -4.81
CA GLN A 42 29.79 9.85 -3.72
C GLN A 42 29.66 8.57 -2.89
N ALA A 43 28.49 7.94 -2.87
CA ALA A 43 28.25 6.72 -2.10
C ALA A 43 28.69 5.44 -2.83
N ASN A 44 28.79 5.44 -4.17
CA ASN A 44 29.28 4.31 -4.97
C ASN A 44 29.84 4.77 -6.32
N PRO A 45 31.16 4.95 -6.44
CA PRO A 45 31.78 5.34 -7.71
C PRO A 45 31.77 4.21 -8.77
N ASP A 46 31.60 2.95 -8.36
CA ASP A 46 31.73 1.77 -9.25
C ASP A 46 30.46 1.43 -10.04
N LEU A 47 29.34 2.13 -9.80
CA LEU A 47 28.06 1.88 -10.51
C LEU A 47 27.97 2.55 -11.90
N ILE A 48 29.07 3.10 -12.42
CA ILE A 48 29.14 3.69 -13.77
C ILE A 48 29.98 2.79 -14.67
N THR A 49 29.64 1.51 -14.80
CA THR A 49 29.93 0.69 -16.00
C THR A 49 29.26 -0.66 -15.84
N SER A 50 28.22 -0.94 -16.62
CA SER A 50 27.87 -2.28 -17.12
C SER A 50 26.47 -2.25 -17.73
N GLU A 51 26.37 -1.79 -18.99
CA GLU A 51 25.45 -2.43 -19.92
C GLU A 51 25.96 -3.87 -20.17
N ARG A 52 25.03 -4.82 -20.27
CA ARG A 52 25.17 -6.27 -20.51
C ARG A 52 25.29 -7.15 -19.27
N TYR A 53 24.22 -7.89 -18.99
CA TYR A 53 24.32 -9.31 -18.65
C TYR A 53 23.16 -10.08 -19.30
N ASP A 54 23.48 -10.75 -20.40
CA ASP A 54 22.90 -12.06 -20.74
C ASP A 54 23.74 -13.13 -20.04
N VAL A 55 23.10 -14.29 -19.82
CA VAL A 55 23.66 -15.58 -19.35
C VAL A 55 23.57 -15.85 -17.84
N LEU A 56 22.47 -16.51 -17.47
CA LEU A 56 22.36 -17.44 -16.33
C LEU A 56 23.26 -18.67 -16.54
N PRO A 57 23.98 -19.14 -15.51
CA PRO A 57 24.31 -20.56 -15.40
C PRO A 57 23.50 -21.24 -14.30
N LYS A 58 22.92 -22.38 -14.68
CA LYS A 58 22.38 -23.42 -13.81
C LYS A 58 23.50 -24.15 -13.07
N ASP A 59 23.10 -24.73 -11.94
CA ASP A 59 23.72 -25.85 -11.22
C ASP A 59 25.00 -25.59 -10.43
N VAL A 60 24.85 -25.45 -9.10
CA VAL A 60 25.78 -26.09 -8.14
C VAL A 60 24.99 -26.68 -6.96
N GLU A 61 25.34 -27.92 -6.69
CA GLU A 61 24.71 -28.92 -5.85
C GLU A 61 24.66 -28.62 -4.35
N ARG A 62 23.70 -29.29 -3.70
CA ARG A 62 23.61 -29.54 -2.26
C ARG A 62 24.89 -30.16 -1.71
N LYS A 63 25.44 -29.57 -0.64
CA LYS A 63 26.06 -30.34 0.46
C LYS A 63 25.62 -29.77 1.81
N SER A 64 24.90 -30.60 2.55
CA SER A 64 24.60 -30.47 3.97
C SER A 64 25.84 -30.82 4.81
N LYS A 65 26.16 -30.00 5.82
CA LYS A 65 26.71 -30.47 7.11
C LYS A 65 26.65 -29.39 8.20
N ASP A 66 25.97 -29.78 9.27
CA ASP A 66 25.96 -29.32 10.66
C ASP A 66 26.97 -28.23 11.10
N THR A 67 26.48 -27.16 11.70
CA THR A 67 26.47 -26.94 13.17
C THR A 67 26.36 -25.44 13.51
N LYS A 68 25.78 -25.20 14.70
CA LYS A 68 25.78 -23.96 15.51
C LYS A 68 24.79 -22.86 15.16
N SER A 69 23.73 -22.88 15.96
CA SER A 69 23.00 -21.74 16.52
C SER A 69 23.85 -20.46 16.58
N HIS A 70 23.71 -19.61 15.57
CA HIS A 70 24.04 -18.19 15.67
C HIS A 70 22.76 -17.40 15.87
N LYS A 71 22.66 -16.83 17.06
CA LYS A 71 21.65 -15.91 17.52
C LYS A 71 21.70 -14.65 16.66
N GLY A 72 20.88 -14.61 15.61
CA GLY A 72 20.26 -13.42 15.02
C GLY A 72 21.13 -12.20 14.75
N GLU A 73 22.05 -12.29 13.79
CA GLU A 73 22.40 -11.12 12.98
C GLU A 73 21.37 -11.01 11.84
N GLY A 74 20.29 -10.28 12.11
CA GLY A 74 19.34 -9.92 11.06
C GLY A 74 20.06 -9.06 10.04
N THR A 75 20.40 -9.64 8.90
CA THR A 75 20.93 -8.94 7.73
C THR A 75 19.97 -7.79 7.42
N ARG A 76 20.35 -6.56 7.79
CA ARG A 76 19.56 -5.37 7.47
C ARG A 76 19.64 -5.17 5.97
N LEU A 77 18.70 -5.78 5.25
CA LEU A 77 18.51 -5.55 3.82
C LEU A 77 18.42 -4.04 3.61
N SER A 78 19.33 -3.51 2.79
CA SER A 78 19.36 -2.10 2.46
C SER A 78 18.07 -1.73 1.73
N LYS A 79 17.52 -0.54 2.00
CA LYS A 79 16.39 0.03 1.24
C LYS A 79 16.71 0.25 -0.25
N GLN A 80 17.97 0.10 -0.64
CA GLN A 80 18.42 0.14 -2.03
C GLN A 80 18.35 -1.22 -2.72
N SER A 81 18.22 -2.32 -1.96
CA SER A 81 18.11 -3.67 -2.53
C SER A 81 16.66 -3.96 -2.96
N PRO A 82 16.44 -4.53 -4.17
CA PRO A 82 15.14 -5.06 -4.57
C PRO A 82 14.55 -6.05 -3.56
N GLU A 83 15.38 -6.87 -2.92
CA GLU A 83 14.96 -7.89 -1.94
C GLU A 83 14.28 -7.29 -0.71
N PHE A 84 14.71 -6.09 -0.27
CA PHE A 84 14.05 -5.37 0.81
C PHE A 84 12.61 -5.04 0.44
N TRP A 85 12.38 -4.55 -0.78
CA TRP A 85 11.06 -4.15 -1.25
C TRP A 85 10.16 -5.35 -1.55
N ILE A 86 10.72 -6.45 -2.05
CA ILE A 86 10.00 -7.73 -2.18
C ILE A 86 9.47 -8.16 -0.81
N LEU A 87 10.31 -8.11 0.23
CA LEU A 87 9.89 -8.46 1.58
C LEU A 87 8.82 -7.50 2.12
N GLN A 88 8.95 -6.19 1.86
CA GLN A 88 7.92 -5.21 2.26
C GLN A 88 6.58 -5.46 1.57
N LEU A 89 6.58 -5.70 0.25
CA LEU A 89 5.37 -6.03 -0.50
C LEU A 89 4.74 -7.34 -0.02
N SER A 90 5.54 -8.35 0.29
CA SER A 90 5.07 -9.60 0.88
C SER A 90 4.40 -9.38 2.25
N ASN A 91 4.98 -8.53 3.11
CA ASN A 91 4.39 -8.17 4.40
C ASN A 91 3.08 -7.38 4.24
N ILE A 92 3.03 -6.47 3.26
CA ILE A 92 1.81 -5.71 2.92
C ILE A 92 0.72 -6.67 2.44
N ARG A 93 1.06 -7.60 1.54
CA ARG A 93 0.15 -8.64 1.06
C ARG A 93 -0.40 -9.47 2.23
N GLY A 94 0.46 -9.93 3.13
CA GLY A 94 0.03 -10.67 4.31
C GLY A 94 -0.92 -9.87 5.20
N LYS A 95 -0.70 -8.56 5.37
CA LYS A 95 -1.65 -7.69 6.10
C LYS A 95 -3.00 -7.59 5.39
N LEU A 96 -2.99 -7.44 4.06
CA LEU A 96 -4.21 -7.40 3.26
C LEU A 96 -4.98 -8.72 3.36
N GLU A 97 -4.28 -9.86 3.23
CA GLU A 97 -4.85 -11.20 3.38
C GLU A 97 -5.38 -11.46 4.79
N ASN A 98 -4.79 -10.89 5.84
CA ASN A 98 -5.31 -11.01 7.20
C ASN A 98 -6.57 -10.17 7.42
N ILE A 99 -6.72 -9.03 6.73
CA ILE A 99 -7.89 -8.16 6.84
C ILE A 99 -9.05 -8.69 6.02
N ALA A 100 -8.76 -9.12 4.78
CA ALA A 100 -9.78 -9.47 3.80
C ALA A 100 -9.91 -11.00 3.55
N GLY A 101 -9.05 -11.81 4.16
CA GLY A 101 -8.97 -13.26 3.97
C GLY A 101 -7.97 -13.70 2.90
N LYS A 102 -7.48 -14.95 3.04
CA LYS A 102 -6.72 -15.65 2.00
C LYS A 102 -7.67 -16.12 0.90
N ALA A 103 -7.96 -15.24 -0.03
CA ALA A 103 -8.66 -15.60 -1.25
C ALA A 103 -7.96 -14.98 -2.45
N SER A 104 -7.77 -15.79 -3.48
CA SER A 104 -7.28 -15.37 -4.80
C SER A 104 -8.33 -14.61 -5.61
N ASP A 105 -9.55 -14.44 -5.06
CA ASP A 105 -10.66 -13.83 -5.75
C ASP A 105 -11.28 -12.74 -4.87
N ASN A 106 -11.31 -11.52 -5.40
CA ASN A 106 -11.91 -10.36 -4.75
C ASN A 106 -13.35 -10.71 -4.30
N ARG A 107 -14.09 -11.52 -5.07
CA ARG A 107 -15.45 -11.94 -4.72
C ARG A 107 -15.58 -12.62 -3.35
N GLN A 108 -14.62 -13.44 -2.94
CA GLN A 108 -14.65 -14.11 -1.64
C GLN A 108 -14.37 -13.13 -0.50
N ARG A 109 -13.55 -12.08 -0.74
CA ARG A 109 -13.28 -11.02 0.23
C ARG A 109 -14.53 -10.17 0.47
N ALA A 110 -15.26 -9.81 -0.59
CA ALA A 110 -16.57 -9.17 -0.46
C ALA A 110 -17.51 -10.05 0.35
N LEU A 111 -17.62 -11.33 -0.02
CA LEU A 111 -18.53 -12.28 0.63
C LEU A 111 -18.23 -12.46 2.12
N ALA A 112 -16.96 -12.46 2.52
CA ALA A 112 -16.56 -12.48 3.92
C ALA A 112 -16.98 -11.19 4.66
N ALA A 113 -16.80 -10.02 4.06
CA ALA A 113 -17.25 -8.75 4.62
C ALA A 113 -18.79 -8.71 4.77
N TYR A 114 -19.53 -9.20 3.77
CA TYR A 114 -20.98 -9.36 3.81
C TYR A 114 -21.42 -10.32 4.93
N GLN A 115 -20.85 -11.53 4.98
CA GLN A 115 -21.18 -12.52 6.00
C GLN A 115 -20.87 -12.02 7.42
N PHE A 116 -19.82 -11.22 7.56
CA PHE A 116 -19.45 -10.65 8.84
C PHE A 116 -20.39 -9.51 9.24
N ALA A 117 -20.80 -8.64 8.30
CA ALA A 117 -21.81 -7.62 8.56
C ALA A 117 -23.17 -8.25 8.97
N ILE A 118 -23.53 -9.41 8.41
CA ILE A 118 -24.73 -10.18 8.81
C ILE A 118 -24.62 -10.74 10.23
N SER A 119 -23.41 -11.03 10.72
CA SER A 119 -23.22 -11.56 12.08
C SER A 119 -23.51 -10.54 13.17
N VAL A 120 -23.66 -9.28 12.79
CA VAL A 120 -23.94 -8.16 13.68
C VAL A 120 -25.45 -7.95 13.81
N SER A 121 -25.91 -7.66 15.02
CA SER A 121 -27.35 -7.63 15.35
C SER A 121 -28.05 -6.30 15.00
N THR A 122 -27.28 -5.24 14.71
CA THR A 122 -27.80 -3.90 14.39
C THR A 122 -27.05 -3.26 13.22
N ASP A 123 -27.73 -2.41 12.47
CA ASP A 123 -27.13 -1.67 11.34
C ASP A 123 -26.07 -0.66 11.81
N GLU A 124 -26.25 -0.08 13.00
CA GLU A 124 -25.29 0.86 13.61
C GLU A 124 -23.94 0.19 13.90
N ASP A 125 -23.98 -1.01 14.48
CA ASP A 125 -22.78 -1.81 14.73
C ASP A 125 -22.14 -2.28 13.41
N ALA A 126 -22.94 -2.57 12.38
CA ALA A 126 -22.45 -2.92 11.05
C ALA A 126 -21.69 -1.75 10.40
N VAL A 127 -22.24 -0.53 10.47
CA VAL A 127 -21.56 0.70 10.01
C VAL A 127 -20.25 0.91 10.76
N ALA A 128 -20.27 0.86 12.09
CA ALA A 128 -19.06 1.05 12.90
C ALA A 128 -17.97 0.03 12.57
N HIS A 129 -18.36 -1.21 12.26
CA HIS A 129 -17.43 -2.25 11.85
C HIS A 129 -16.86 -2.03 10.45
N LEU A 130 -17.70 -1.66 9.48
CA LEU A 130 -17.28 -1.33 8.13
C LEU A 130 -16.31 -0.13 8.11
N ASP A 131 -16.56 0.88 8.95
CA ASP A 131 -15.64 2.01 9.14
C ASP A 131 -14.29 1.57 9.72
N GLN A 132 -14.29 0.64 10.67
CA GLN A 132 -13.04 0.07 11.20
C GLN A 132 -12.25 -0.66 10.11
N LEU A 133 -12.96 -1.40 9.25
CA LEU A 133 -12.36 -2.14 8.14
C LEU A 133 -11.82 -1.18 7.07
N HIS A 134 -12.57 -0.12 6.73
CA HIS A 134 -12.13 0.96 5.87
C HIS A 134 -10.83 1.61 6.39
N SER A 135 -10.79 1.98 7.67
CA SER A 135 -9.59 2.57 8.30
C SER A 135 -8.38 1.64 8.27
N LYS A 136 -8.59 0.31 8.40
CA LYS A 136 -7.50 -0.68 8.27
C LYS A 136 -6.98 -0.73 6.83
N LEU A 137 -7.86 -0.70 5.82
CA LEU A 137 -7.45 -0.68 4.42
C LEU A 137 -6.75 0.61 4.01
N GLU A 138 -7.17 1.77 4.52
CA GLU A 138 -6.46 3.04 4.28
C GLU A 138 -5.02 3.01 4.82
N LYS A 139 -4.78 2.33 5.95
CA LYS A 139 -3.42 2.11 6.47
C LYS A 139 -2.59 1.21 5.56
N VAL A 140 -3.21 0.18 4.99
CA VAL A 140 -2.56 -0.68 3.98
C VAL A 140 -2.27 0.14 2.72
N GLN A 141 -3.21 0.97 2.26
CA GLN A 141 -3.03 1.89 1.13
C GLN A 141 -1.85 2.83 1.34
N SER A 142 -1.77 3.45 2.52
CA SER A 142 -0.66 4.33 2.88
C SER A 142 0.68 3.58 2.84
N SER A 143 0.71 2.36 3.38
CA SER A 143 1.90 1.49 3.35
C SER A 143 2.30 1.12 1.91
N ILE A 144 1.33 0.88 1.03
CA ILE A 144 1.52 0.59 -0.40
C ILE A 144 2.12 1.81 -1.11
N TYR A 145 1.63 3.02 -0.85
CA TYR A 145 2.19 4.24 -1.44
C TYR A 145 3.61 4.54 -0.96
N ASP A 146 3.90 4.33 0.33
CA ASP A 146 5.26 4.46 0.87
C ASP A 146 6.21 3.44 0.24
N CYS A 147 5.75 2.21 0.05
CA CYS A 147 6.49 1.16 -0.64
C CYS A 147 6.75 1.51 -2.10
N MET A 148 5.73 1.97 -2.84
CA MET A 148 5.87 2.41 -4.24
C MET A 148 6.90 3.50 -4.38
N LYS A 149 6.83 4.53 -3.53
CA LYS A 149 7.78 5.63 -3.55
C LYS A 149 9.21 5.10 -3.39
N GLY A 150 9.41 4.15 -2.47
CA GLY A 150 10.68 3.47 -2.29
C GLY A 150 11.13 2.66 -3.51
N VAL A 151 10.25 1.88 -4.12
CA VAL A 151 10.54 1.09 -5.33
C VAL A 151 10.92 2.01 -6.49
N LEU A 152 10.16 3.08 -6.73
CA LEU A 152 10.45 4.04 -7.79
C LEU A 152 11.75 4.81 -7.56
N GLU A 153 12.06 5.16 -6.30
CA GLU A 153 13.27 5.89 -5.96
C GLU A 153 14.55 5.03 -6.05
N ASN A 154 14.45 3.71 -5.86
CA ASN A 154 15.64 2.85 -5.68
C ASN A 154 15.78 1.72 -6.72
N VAL A 155 14.69 1.25 -7.32
CA VAL A 155 14.68 0.05 -8.19
C VAL A 155 14.21 0.39 -9.61
N GLY A 156 13.32 1.38 -9.78
CA GLY A 156 12.78 1.79 -11.07
C GLY A 156 11.58 0.96 -11.54
N ASN A 157 11.23 1.06 -12.82
CA ASN A 157 10.02 0.47 -13.41
C ASN A 157 10.26 -0.96 -13.91
N GLY A 158 10.34 -1.93 -12.99
CA GLY A 158 10.51 -3.37 -13.30
C GLY A 158 9.35 -4.23 -12.79
N GLU A 159 9.58 -5.54 -12.64
CA GLU A 159 8.57 -6.51 -12.15
C GLU A 159 7.97 -6.12 -10.79
N LEU A 160 8.77 -5.49 -9.93
CA LEU A 160 8.34 -4.93 -8.64
C LEU A 160 7.28 -3.83 -8.78
N PHE A 161 7.33 -3.05 -9.86
CA PHE A 161 6.33 -2.05 -10.16
C PHE A 161 5.02 -2.69 -10.66
N SER A 162 5.10 -3.74 -11.48
CA SER A 162 3.92 -4.51 -11.90
C SER A 162 3.21 -5.15 -10.71
N MET A 163 3.95 -5.81 -9.80
CA MET A 163 3.38 -6.35 -8.56
C MET A 163 2.70 -5.28 -7.72
N TYR A 164 3.26 -4.07 -7.68
CA TYR A 164 2.64 -2.93 -7.00
C TYR A 164 1.31 -2.51 -7.65
N GLU A 165 1.26 -2.35 -8.97
CA GLU A 165 0.03 -1.94 -9.67
C GLU A 165 -1.08 -2.98 -9.50
N ASP A 166 -0.75 -4.27 -9.50
CA ASP A 166 -1.70 -5.35 -9.20
C ASP A 166 -2.27 -5.20 -7.77
N PHE A 167 -1.42 -4.98 -6.76
CA PHE A 167 -1.88 -4.77 -5.38
C PHE A 167 -2.76 -3.53 -5.21
N LYS A 168 -2.40 -2.45 -5.90
CA LYS A 168 -3.16 -1.21 -5.89
C LYS A 168 -4.53 -1.42 -6.53
N GLY A 169 -4.61 -2.17 -7.63
CA GLY A 169 -5.86 -2.56 -8.27
C GLY A 169 -6.78 -3.31 -7.30
N ASP A 170 -6.27 -4.36 -6.67
CA ASP A 170 -7.02 -5.14 -5.66
C ASP A 170 -7.54 -4.26 -4.52
N LEU A 171 -6.70 -3.36 -4.01
CA LEU A 171 -7.07 -2.50 -2.89
C LEU A 171 -8.16 -1.48 -3.27
N VAL A 172 -8.09 -0.91 -4.48
CA VAL A 172 -9.11 0.02 -4.97
C VAL A 172 -10.46 -0.66 -5.08
N VAL A 173 -10.50 -1.89 -5.59
CA VAL A 173 -11.73 -2.69 -5.67
C VAL A 173 -12.31 -2.94 -4.27
N LEU A 174 -11.47 -3.33 -3.31
CA LEU A 174 -11.90 -3.57 -1.93
C LEU A 174 -12.45 -2.31 -1.26
N LEU A 175 -11.76 -1.17 -1.39
CA LEU A 175 -12.21 0.10 -0.82
C LEU A 175 -13.56 0.55 -1.41
N SER A 176 -13.75 0.39 -2.72
CA SER A 176 -15.02 0.70 -3.39
C SER A 176 -16.16 -0.14 -2.81
N TRP A 177 -15.95 -1.45 -2.63
CA TRP A 177 -17.00 -2.31 -2.09
C TRP A 177 -17.35 -2.01 -0.65
N ILE A 178 -16.38 -1.62 0.17
CA ILE A 178 -16.68 -1.22 1.55
C ILE A 178 -17.47 0.08 1.56
N ALA A 179 -17.15 1.04 0.69
CA ALA A 179 -17.95 2.26 0.57
C ALA A 179 -19.40 1.94 0.16
N ASP A 180 -19.61 1.05 -0.82
CA ASP A 180 -20.95 0.62 -1.25
C ASP A 180 -21.70 -0.08 -0.13
N LEU A 181 -21.02 -0.95 0.63
CA LEU A 181 -21.55 -1.64 1.79
C LEU A 181 -21.95 -0.67 2.90
N THR A 182 -21.11 0.32 3.21
CA THR A 182 -21.39 1.31 4.25
C THR A 182 -22.61 2.15 3.86
N LEU A 183 -22.73 2.56 2.59
CA LEU A 183 -23.92 3.27 2.10
C LEU A 183 -25.20 2.44 2.29
N GLN A 184 -25.17 1.16 1.92
CA GLN A 184 -26.30 0.26 2.09
C GLN A 184 -26.65 0.01 3.56
N ALA A 185 -25.64 -0.01 4.44
CA ALA A 185 -25.80 -0.13 5.89
C ALA A 185 -26.57 1.06 6.45
N MET A 186 -26.16 2.27 6.04
CA MET A 186 -26.78 3.53 6.47
C MET A 186 -28.23 3.66 6.01
N ASP A 187 -28.56 3.08 4.86
CA ASP A 187 -29.94 3.03 4.34
C ASP A 187 -30.83 1.97 5.03
N GLY A 188 -30.31 1.24 6.03
CA GLY A 188 -31.01 0.13 6.69
C GLY A 188 -31.28 -1.06 5.75
N SER A 189 -30.57 -1.09 4.62
CA SER A 189 -30.81 -2.02 3.52
C SER A 189 -29.83 -3.18 3.49
N ILE A 190 -28.80 -3.20 4.36
CA ILE A 190 -27.82 -4.28 4.42
C ILE A 190 -28.49 -5.65 4.61
N ILE A 191 -29.49 -5.74 5.49
CA ILE A 191 -30.22 -6.99 5.76
C ILE A 191 -31.04 -7.41 4.52
N SER A 192 -31.63 -6.46 3.81
CA SER A 192 -32.40 -6.71 2.58
C SER A 192 -31.50 -7.14 1.41
N LEU A 193 -30.33 -6.51 1.30
CA LEU A 193 -29.38 -6.75 0.23
C LEU A 193 -28.62 -8.07 0.43
N THR A 194 -28.33 -8.42 1.68
CA THR A 194 -27.77 -9.72 2.06
C THR A 194 -28.76 -10.86 1.85
N ASN A 195 -30.06 -10.64 2.13
CA ASN A 195 -31.12 -11.59 1.75
C ASN A 195 -31.24 -11.75 0.23
N SER A 196 -31.14 -10.66 -0.53
CA SER A 196 -31.15 -10.72 -1.99
C SER A 196 -29.89 -11.41 -2.56
N PHE A 197 -28.74 -11.23 -1.91
CA PHE A 197 -27.50 -11.89 -2.28
C PHE A 197 -27.51 -13.39 -1.95
N SER A 198 -27.99 -13.79 -0.77
CA SER A 198 -28.11 -15.21 -0.37
C SER A 198 -29.13 -15.96 -1.23
N GLN A 199 -30.16 -15.27 -1.71
CA GLN A 199 -31.13 -15.79 -2.68
C GLN A 199 -30.60 -15.84 -4.13
N GLY A 200 -29.35 -15.40 -4.37
CA GLY A 200 -28.73 -15.41 -5.69
C GLY A 200 -29.31 -14.38 -6.67
N ALA A 201 -30.09 -13.42 -6.18
CA ALA A 201 -30.71 -12.37 -7.01
C ALA A 201 -29.68 -11.33 -7.50
N LEU A 202 -28.58 -11.16 -6.75
CA LEU A 202 -27.47 -10.29 -7.15
C LEU A 202 -26.40 -11.10 -7.90
N LYS A 203 -26.43 -11.00 -9.23
CA LYS A 203 -25.32 -11.44 -10.09
C LYS A 203 -24.35 -10.28 -10.25
N PHE A 204 -23.22 -10.33 -9.55
CA PHE A 204 -22.09 -9.49 -9.95
C PHE A 204 -21.71 -9.84 -11.40
N LEU A 205 -21.60 -8.81 -12.24
CA LEU A 205 -21.08 -8.93 -13.60
C LEU A 205 -19.73 -9.66 -13.52
N LYS A 206 -19.65 -10.77 -14.26
CA LYS A 206 -18.42 -11.56 -14.42
C LYS A 206 -17.33 -10.74 -15.09
#